data_AF-A0A197SSM2-F1
#
_entry.id   AF-A0A197SSM2-F1
#
_cell.length_a   1.000
_cell.length_b   1.000
_cell.length_c   1.000
_cell.angle_alpha   90.00
_cell.angle_beta   90.00
_cell.angle_gamma   90.00
#
_symmetry.space_group_name_H-M   'P 1'
#
loop_
_entity.id
_entity.type
_entity.pdbx_description
1 polymer ?
#
loop_
_entity_poly.entity_id
_entity_poly.type
_entity_poly.pdbx_seq_one_letter_code
_entity_poly.pdbx_strand_id
1 'polypeptide(L)'
;MYVESEHISNWLDEGRATQLAVASSRAFDEYLCTLAWGPSRLDWRSIPFSSFNYEQNGWSGQSAVDWARTNRFLESTHAFVMYSASEPGILCSAADAFYELDYLTMGRVHPAYICAAAQGEDGPVLSFERFAEWDGFSVLMTPLS
;
A
#
# COMPACT_ATOMS: atom_id res chain seq x y z
N MET A 1 -1.73 -8.93 16.04
CA MET A 1 -1.16 -8.35 14.80
C MET A 1 -2.25 -7.58 14.08
N TYR A 2 -1.95 -6.55 13.30
CA TYR A 2 -3.01 -5.80 12.61
C TYR A 2 -3.82 -6.67 11.65
N VAL A 3 -3.19 -7.67 11.02
CA VAL A 3 -3.87 -8.67 10.16
C VAL A 3 -4.92 -9.52 10.87
N GLU A 4 -4.93 -9.56 12.21
CA GLU A 4 -5.93 -10.27 13.02
C GLU A 4 -7.14 -9.40 13.37
N SER A 5 -7.21 -8.16 12.88
CA SER A 5 -8.41 -7.35 13.04
C SER A 5 -9.59 -8.00 12.29
N GLU A 6 -10.79 -7.83 12.81
CA GLU A 6 -12.00 -8.46 12.26
C GLU A 6 -12.19 -8.12 10.76
N HIS A 7 -11.93 -6.86 10.39
CA HIS A 7 -12.10 -6.38 9.02
C HIS A 7 -11.11 -7.00 8.03
N ILE A 8 -9.87 -7.27 8.45
CA ILE A 8 -8.88 -7.95 7.60
C ILE A 8 -9.12 -9.46 7.57
N SER A 9 -9.56 -10.03 8.70
CA SER A 9 -9.86 -11.47 8.79
C SER A 9 -10.96 -11.86 7.81
N ASN A 10 -12.01 -11.04 7.68
CA ASN A 10 -13.07 -11.26 6.69
C ASN A 10 -12.53 -11.30 5.26
N TRP A 11 -11.59 -10.43 4.90
CA TRP A 11 -10.98 -10.43 3.57
C TRP A 11 -10.11 -11.66 3.29
N LEU A 12 -9.42 -12.15 4.32
CA LEU A 12 -8.64 -13.39 4.23
C LEU A 12 -9.58 -14.60 4.05
N ASP A 13 -10.67 -14.65 4.81
CA ASP A 13 -11.65 -15.74 4.76
C ASP A 13 -12.43 -15.76 3.42
N GLU A 14 -12.72 -14.59 2.86
CA GLU A 14 -13.36 -14.43 1.53
C GLU A 14 -12.40 -14.70 0.36
N GLY A 15 -11.10 -14.90 0.63
CA GLY A 15 -10.07 -15.06 -0.40
C GLY A 15 -9.79 -13.79 -1.21
N ARG A 16 -10.22 -12.62 -0.73
CA ARG A 16 -9.92 -11.30 -1.32
C ARG A 16 -8.50 -10.83 -1.04
N ALA A 17 -7.89 -11.38 0.01
CA ALA A 17 -6.51 -11.14 0.37
C ALA A 17 -5.79 -12.44 0.74
N THR A 18 -4.48 -12.42 0.68
CA THR A 18 -3.59 -13.47 1.20
C THR A 18 -2.59 -12.82 2.14
N GLN A 19 -2.38 -13.41 3.32
CA GLN A 19 -1.37 -12.94 4.24
C GLN A 19 0.04 -13.30 3.74
N LEU A 20 0.94 -12.31 3.68
CA LEU A 20 2.36 -12.58 3.41
C LEU A 20 3.15 -12.64 4.72
N ALA A 21 4.25 -13.39 4.71
CA ALA A 21 5.12 -13.51 5.87
C ALA A 21 5.75 -12.17 6.27
N VAL A 22 6.09 -12.04 7.56
CA VAL A 22 6.79 -10.88 8.15
C VAL A 22 8.07 -10.51 7.38
N ALA A 23 8.75 -11.50 6.78
CA ALA A 23 9.93 -11.28 5.95
C ALA A 23 9.65 -10.33 4.77
N SER A 24 8.45 -10.37 4.19
CA SER A 24 8.03 -9.48 3.10
C SER A 24 7.91 -8.03 3.58
N SER A 25 7.26 -7.83 4.74
CA SER A 25 7.17 -6.51 5.37
C SER A 25 8.55 -5.96 5.71
N ARG A 26 9.43 -6.80 6.28
CA ARG A 26 10.80 -6.39 6.62
C ARG A 26 11.60 -5.99 5.39
N ALA A 27 11.56 -6.78 4.32
CA ALA A 27 12.29 -6.46 3.10
C ALA A 27 11.80 -5.14 2.46
N PHE A 28 10.49 -4.88 2.52
CA PHE A 28 9.94 -3.63 2.03
C PHE A 28 10.32 -2.44 2.93
N ASP A 29 10.26 -2.59 4.25
CA ASP A 29 10.72 -1.58 5.20
C ASP A 29 12.22 -1.25 5.05
N GLU A 30 13.06 -2.27 4.85
CA GLU A 30 14.48 -2.12 4.55
C GLU A 30 14.70 -1.27 3.29
N TYR A 31 13.91 -1.51 2.24
CA TYR A 31 13.93 -0.66 1.05
C TYR A 31 13.50 0.78 1.37
N LEU A 32 12.38 0.98 2.09
CA LEU A 32 11.91 2.32 2.45
C LEU A 32 12.97 3.07 3.28
N CYS A 33 13.71 2.38 4.14
CA CYS A 33 14.82 2.95 4.92
C CYS A 33 16.02 3.41 4.07
N THR A 34 16.11 3.02 2.79
CA THR A 34 17.11 3.54 1.85
C THR A 34 16.77 4.93 1.31
N LEU A 35 15.50 5.34 1.44
CA LEU A 35 15.00 6.63 0.98
C LEU A 35 15.21 7.72 2.04
N ALA A 36 15.03 8.99 1.68
CA ALA A 36 15.10 10.07 2.66
C ALA A 36 13.85 10.11 3.54
N TRP A 37 14.04 10.20 4.85
CA TRP A 37 12.98 10.29 5.83
C TRP A 37 12.92 11.67 6.48
N GLY A 38 11.70 12.16 6.69
CA GLY A 38 11.42 13.16 7.72
C GLY A 38 11.28 12.50 9.10
N PRO A 39 10.72 13.20 10.10
CA PRO A 39 10.60 12.67 11.46
C PRO A 39 9.76 11.39 11.59
N SER A 40 8.76 11.19 10.72
CA SER A 40 7.78 10.09 10.87
C SER A 40 7.29 9.46 9.56
N ARG A 41 7.78 9.94 8.42
CA ARG A 41 7.39 9.50 7.07
C ARG A 41 8.46 9.85 6.06
N LEU A 42 8.34 9.36 4.84
CA LEU A 42 9.25 9.72 3.76
C LEU A 42 9.26 11.23 3.52
N ASP A 43 10.46 11.77 3.27
CA ASP A 43 10.60 13.14 2.79
C ASP A 43 10.36 13.19 1.28
N TRP A 44 9.08 13.25 0.91
CA TRP A 44 8.64 13.33 -0.48
C TRP A 44 9.19 14.53 -1.25
N ARG A 45 9.78 15.55 -0.60
CA ARG A 45 10.45 16.66 -1.31
C ARG A 45 11.71 16.20 -2.05
N SER A 46 12.26 15.04 -1.68
CA SER A 46 13.46 14.45 -2.28
C SER A 46 13.17 13.41 -3.37
N ILE A 47 11.90 13.03 -3.56
CA ILE A 47 11.46 11.99 -4.49
C ILE A 47 10.51 12.65 -5.48
N PRO A 48 10.74 12.65 -6.80
CA PRO A 48 9.71 13.07 -7.76
C PRO A 48 8.44 12.25 -7.53
N PHE A 49 7.32 12.92 -7.23
CA PHE A 49 6.11 12.24 -6.76
C PHE A 49 4.84 12.78 -7.40
N SER A 50 3.80 11.96 -7.34
CA SER A 50 2.42 12.31 -7.61
C SER A 50 1.62 12.17 -6.32
N SER A 51 0.61 13.03 -6.13
CA SER A 51 -0.26 12.99 -4.97
C SER A 51 -1.72 12.90 -5.39
N PHE A 52 -2.51 12.15 -4.63
CA PHE A 52 -3.96 12.12 -4.73
C PHE A 52 -4.57 12.46 -3.38
N ASN A 53 -5.57 13.33 -3.38
CA ASN A 53 -6.28 13.74 -2.19
C ASN A 53 -7.74 13.28 -2.29
N TYR A 54 -8.18 12.41 -1.40
CA TYR A 54 -9.54 11.87 -1.39
C TYR A 54 -10.60 12.96 -1.16
N GLU A 55 -10.35 13.91 -0.26
CA GLU A 55 -11.27 15.01 0.03
C GLU A 55 -11.56 15.86 -1.23
N GLN A 56 -10.53 16.17 -2.01
CA GLN A 56 -10.66 16.91 -3.27
C GLN A 56 -11.30 16.11 -4.40
N ASN A 57 -11.36 14.78 -4.26
CA ASN A 57 -11.92 13.86 -5.25
C ASN A 57 -13.22 13.19 -4.75
N GLY A 58 -13.89 13.79 -3.76
CA GLY A 58 -15.19 13.36 -3.28
C GLY A 58 -15.18 12.01 -2.56
N TRP A 59 -14.05 11.63 -1.94
CA TRP A 59 -13.86 10.38 -1.22
C TRP A 59 -14.13 9.12 -2.06
N SER A 60 -13.87 9.22 -3.37
CA SER A 60 -14.13 8.14 -4.33
C SER A 60 -12.96 7.17 -4.43
N GLY A 61 -13.16 5.92 -4.00
CA GLY A 61 -12.21 4.83 -4.22
C GLY A 61 -11.94 4.58 -5.70
N GLN A 62 -12.96 4.74 -6.57
CA GLN A 62 -12.77 4.63 -8.02
C GLN A 62 -11.81 5.70 -8.57
N SER A 63 -11.90 6.94 -8.08
CA SER A 63 -10.98 8.01 -8.47
C SER A 63 -9.55 7.71 -8.03
N ALA A 64 -9.36 7.09 -6.86
CA ALA A 64 -8.05 6.64 -6.39
C ALA A 64 -7.47 5.53 -7.28
N VAL A 65 -8.30 4.57 -7.70
CA VAL A 65 -7.92 3.53 -8.67
C VAL A 65 -7.52 4.15 -10.02
N ASP A 66 -8.29 5.10 -10.54
CA ASP A 66 -7.98 5.75 -11.82
C ASP A 66 -6.70 6.59 -11.75
N TRP A 67 -6.46 7.25 -10.61
CA TRP A 67 -5.19 7.92 -10.33
C TRP A 67 -4.03 6.93 -10.27
N ALA A 68 -4.17 5.82 -9.54
CA ALA A 68 -3.13 4.78 -9.45
C ALA A 68 -2.80 4.19 -10.84
N ARG A 69 -3.79 4.12 -11.74
CA ARG A 69 -3.61 3.66 -13.12
C ARG A 69 -2.81 4.65 -13.94
N THR A 70 -3.13 5.94 -13.80
CA THR A 70 -2.41 7.03 -14.48
C THR A 70 -0.94 7.10 -14.05
N ASN A 71 -0.65 6.76 -12.79
CA ASN A 71 0.71 6.70 -12.25
C ASN A 71 1.37 5.31 -12.39
N ARG A 72 0.85 4.45 -13.28
CA ARG A 72 1.42 3.14 -13.65
C ARG A 72 1.55 2.12 -12.51
N PHE A 73 0.98 2.40 -11.34
CA PHE A 73 0.98 1.45 -10.22
C PHE A 73 0.19 0.19 -10.59
N LEU A 74 -0.95 0.35 -11.27
CA LEU A 74 -1.84 -0.72 -11.72
C LEU A 74 -1.33 -1.47 -12.98
N GLU A 75 -0.08 -1.26 -13.41
CA GLU A 75 0.57 -2.20 -14.35
C GLU A 75 0.74 -3.59 -13.71
N SER A 76 0.84 -3.63 -12.38
CA SER A 76 0.79 -4.85 -11.59
C SER A 76 -0.64 -5.14 -11.12
N THR A 77 -1.05 -6.40 -11.16
CA THR A 77 -2.41 -6.82 -10.80
C THR A 77 -2.64 -6.90 -9.29
N HIS A 78 -1.58 -7.04 -8.50
CA HIS A 78 -1.64 -7.16 -7.05
C HIS A 78 -0.90 -6.02 -6.36
N ALA A 79 -1.24 -5.81 -5.10
CA ALA A 79 -0.53 -4.89 -4.23
C ALA A 79 -0.35 -5.53 -2.86
N PHE A 80 0.81 -5.27 -2.27
CA PHE A 80 1.13 -5.64 -0.91
C PHE A 80 0.95 -4.43 0.01
N VAL A 81 0.10 -4.57 1.02
CA VAL A 81 -0.15 -3.55 2.05
C VAL A 81 0.63 -3.94 3.30
N MET A 82 1.58 -3.08 3.68
CA MET A 82 2.41 -3.23 4.87
C MET A 82 1.86 -2.43 6.03
N TYR A 83 1.66 -3.11 7.16
CA TYR A 83 1.20 -2.49 8.41
C TYR A 83 2.35 -2.12 9.35
N SER A 84 3.39 -2.95 9.42
CA SER A 84 4.65 -2.64 10.10
C SER A 84 5.75 -3.60 9.65
N ALA A 85 7.02 -3.24 9.88
CA ALA A 85 8.16 -4.09 9.57
C ALA A 85 8.22 -5.40 10.39
N SER A 86 7.53 -5.43 11.53
CA SER A 86 7.54 -6.56 12.46
C SER A 86 6.28 -7.43 12.39
N GLU A 87 5.30 -7.07 11.56
CA GLU A 87 4.05 -7.80 11.41
C GLU A 87 3.85 -8.29 9.96
N PRO A 88 3.05 -9.34 9.76
CA PRO A 88 2.59 -9.73 8.43
C PRO A 88 1.85 -8.58 7.75
N GLY A 89 1.98 -8.50 6.44
CA GLY A 89 1.11 -7.67 5.59
C GLY A 89 0.15 -8.53 4.80
N ILE A 90 -0.66 -7.90 3.95
CA ILE A 90 -1.57 -8.60 3.06
C ILE A 90 -1.25 -8.30 1.60
N LEU A 91 -1.46 -9.30 0.75
CA LEU A 91 -1.50 -9.18 -0.69
C LEU A 91 -2.97 -9.23 -1.13
N CYS A 92 -3.42 -8.22 -1.86
CA CYS A 92 -4.75 -8.20 -2.47
C CYS A 92 -4.65 -7.70 -3.91
N SER A 93 -5.79 -7.59 -4.61
CA SER A 93 -5.78 -6.95 -5.92
C SER A 93 -5.31 -5.50 -5.77
N ALA A 94 -4.52 -5.02 -6.73
CA ALA A 94 -4.06 -3.64 -6.70
C ALA A 94 -5.23 -2.65 -6.73
N ALA A 95 -6.33 -2.99 -7.44
CA ALA A 95 -7.52 -2.15 -7.46
C ALA A 95 -8.18 -2.07 -6.07
N ASP A 96 -8.35 -3.20 -5.39
CA ASP A 96 -8.91 -3.24 -4.03
C ASP A 96 -8.05 -2.41 -3.05
N ALA A 97 -6.72 -2.50 -3.15
CA ALA A 97 -5.81 -1.75 -2.28
C ALA A 97 -6.01 -0.23 -2.31
N PHE A 98 -6.43 0.34 -3.46
CA PHE A 98 -6.74 1.77 -3.58
C PHE A 98 -8.22 2.08 -3.35
N TYR A 99 -9.12 1.18 -3.76
CA TYR A 99 -10.55 1.39 -3.62
C TYR A 99 -10.98 1.32 -2.15
N GLU A 100 -10.46 0.35 -1.41
CA GLU A 100 -10.84 0.03 -0.02
C GLU A 100 -9.77 0.48 0.99
N LEU A 101 -8.90 1.42 0.62
CA LEU A 101 -7.73 1.79 1.42
C LEU A 101 -8.08 2.22 2.85
N ASP A 102 -9.13 3.00 3.01
CA ASP A 102 -9.63 3.44 4.33
C ASP A 102 -10.05 2.23 5.18
N TYR A 103 -10.80 1.29 4.58
CA TYR A 103 -11.20 0.05 5.23
C TYR A 103 -9.98 -0.79 5.63
N LEU A 104 -9.03 -0.99 4.71
CA LEU A 104 -7.81 -1.77 4.94
C LEU A 104 -6.88 -1.15 5.99
N THR A 105 -7.00 0.15 6.24
CA THR A 105 -6.16 0.88 7.20
C THR A 105 -6.93 1.41 8.41
N MET A 106 -8.20 1.02 8.56
CA MET A 106 -9.09 1.47 9.61
C MET A 106 -8.48 1.29 11.01
N GLY A 107 -8.49 2.36 11.81
CA GLY A 107 -7.94 2.36 13.17
C GLY A 107 -6.41 2.47 13.24
N ARG A 108 -5.71 2.65 12.10
CA ARG A 108 -4.30 3.03 12.11
C ARG A 108 -4.14 4.52 12.35
N VAL A 109 -3.11 4.86 13.12
CA VAL A 109 -2.69 6.25 13.42
C VAL A 109 -1.44 6.64 12.62
N HIS A 110 -0.74 5.66 12.05
CA HIS A 110 0.50 5.86 11.30
C HIS A 110 0.28 5.62 9.81
N PRO A 111 1.12 6.23 8.95
CA PRO A 111 1.10 5.98 7.53
C PRO A 111 1.10 4.48 7.21
N ALA A 112 0.41 4.13 6.14
CA ALA A 112 0.46 2.79 5.57
C ALA A 112 1.27 2.86 4.27
N TYR A 113 2.07 1.83 4.03
CA TYR A 113 2.85 1.72 2.81
C TYR A 113 2.35 0.55 1.99
N ILE A 114 2.22 0.77 0.69
CA ILE A 114 1.73 -0.20 -0.27
C ILE A 114 2.79 -0.34 -1.36
N CYS A 115 3.10 -1.54 -1.82
CA CYS A 115 3.90 -1.70 -3.05
C CYS A 115 3.21 -2.61 -4.06
N ALA A 116 3.46 -2.35 -5.33
CA ALA A 116 2.95 -3.16 -6.42
C ALA A 116 3.55 -4.57 -6.35
N ALA A 117 2.77 -5.56 -6.76
CA ALA A 117 3.17 -6.95 -6.73
C ALA A 117 2.69 -7.69 -7.99
N ALA A 118 3.57 -8.53 -8.53
CA ALA A 118 3.25 -9.41 -9.65
C ALA A 118 3.15 -10.86 -9.17
N GLN A 119 2.43 -11.68 -9.93
CA GLN A 119 2.45 -13.13 -9.74
C GLN A 119 3.74 -13.69 -10.35
N GLY A 120 4.61 -14.29 -9.53
CA GLY A 120 5.77 -15.07 -9.98
C GLY A 120 5.51 -16.57 -9.91
N GLU A 121 6.48 -17.37 -10.38
CA GLU A 121 6.40 -18.84 -10.37
C GLU A 121 6.45 -19.41 -8.93
N ASP A 122 7.34 -18.87 -8.09
CA ASP A 122 7.54 -19.30 -6.69
C ASP A 122 6.73 -18.48 -5.67
N GLY A 123 5.82 -17.63 -6.17
CA GLY A 123 4.98 -16.76 -5.34
C GLY A 123 5.02 -15.29 -5.76
N PRO A 124 4.45 -14.39 -4.95
CA PRO A 124 4.37 -12.97 -5.25
C PRO A 124 5.74 -12.31 -5.35
N VAL A 125 5.95 -11.50 -6.38
CA VAL A 125 7.16 -10.69 -6.58
C VAL A 125 6.82 -9.23 -6.28
N LEU A 126 7.39 -8.68 -5.21
CA LEU A 126 7.14 -7.31 -4.78
C LEU A 126 8.04 -6.32 -5.53
N SER A 127 7.44 -5.24 -6.03
CA SER A 127 8.11 -4.16 -6.76
C SER A 127 8.24 -2.94 -5.85
N PHE A 128 9.27 -2.92 -4.99
CA PHE A 128 9.41 -1.90 -3.95
C PHE A 128 9.53 -0.47 -4.48
N GLU A 129 10.07 -0.28 -5.69
CA GLU A 129 10.16 1.02 -6.35
C GLU A 129 8.80 1.58 -6.79
N ARG A 130 7.80 0.72 -6.97
CA ARG A 130 6.42 1.09 -7.29
C ARG A 130 5.58 1.03 -6.02
N PHE A 131 5.78 2.02 -5.16
CA PHE A 131 5.10 2.09 -3.87
C PHE A 131 4.21 3.31 -3.72
N ALA A 132 3.32 3.27 -2.74
CA ALA A 132 2.50 4.39 -2.33
C ALA A 132 2.53 4.52 -0.79
N GLU A 133 2.52 5.77 -0.32
CA GLU A 133 2.29 6.11 1.08
C GLU A 133 0.87 6.67 1.23
N TRP A 134 0.12 6.10 2.17
CA TRP A 134 -1.12 6.65 2.70
C TRP A 134 -0.82 7.41 3.98
N ASP A 135 -1.24 8.66 4.09
CA ASP A 135 -0.97 9.49 5.26
C ASP A 135 -1.80 9.13 6.51
N GLY A 136 -2.74 8.19 6.36
CA GLY A 136 -3.66 7.78 7.41
C GLY A 136 -4.96 8.58 7.44
N PHE A 137 -5.18 9.50 6.50
CA PHE A 137 -6.37 10.35 6.50
C PHE A 137 -6.97 10.64 5.12
N SER A 138 -6.25 11.33 4.23
CA SER A 138 -6.82 11.77 2.94
C SER A 138 -5.85 11.82 1.79
N VAL A 139 -4.54 11.62 2.01
CA VAL A 139 -3.54 11.80 0.97
C VAL A 139 -2.77 10.52 0.67
N LEU A 140 -2.77 10.16 -0.61
CA LEU A 140 -1.88 9.18 -1.21
C LEU A 140 -0.72 9.87 -1.92
N MET A 141 0.48 9.34 -1.77
CA MET A 141 1.67 9.77 -2.51
C MET A 141 2.35 8.57 -3.14
N THR A 142 2.82 8.68 -4.38
CA THR A 142 3.55 7.63 -5.08
C THR A 142 4.70 8.24 -5.89
N PRO A 143 5.85 7.57 -6.06
CA PRO A 143 6.91 8.06 -6.94
C PRO A 143 6.42 8.16 -8.39
N LEU A 144 6.93 9.15 -9.13
CA LEU A 144 6.75 9.20 -10.57
C LEU A 144 7.59 8.08 -11.21
N SER A 145 6.97 7.35 -12.14
CA SER A 145 7.57 6.24 -12.88
C SER A 145 7.80 6.55 -14.35
#